data_AF-M7X344-F1
#
_entry.id   AF-M7X344-F1
#
_cell.length_a   1.000
_cell.length_b   1.000
_cell.length_c   1.000
_cell.angle_alpha   90.00
_cell.angle_beta   90.00
_cell.angle_gamma   90.00
#
_symmetry.space_group_name_H-M   'P 1'
#
loop_
_entity.id
_entity.type
_entity.pdbx_description
1 polymer ?
#
loop_
_entity_poly.entity_id
_entity_poly.type
_entity_poly.pdbx_seq_one_letter_code
_entity_poly.pdbx_strand_id
1 'polypeptide(L)'
;MPSKDIEILSKHFPYYVKLSPKNQKEFRKKLAYFISIKKFIPRGGLESVTREMIVLISATAVMVAYGFDSVNFLHFKKILVYPDNYYSTITKQYHKGEVNPKLGIIVVSWSNFVHGLGHAQDGINLGIHEMAHALKLENLIHYNNESNFFNPRTWKAFEDLANQEIALIDKGGESIFRNSATRNLHEFFAVAVEVFFERPAELKSARKDLYETLAVLLRQDPLVLFQEF
;
A
#
# COMPACT_ATOMS: atom_id res chain seq x y z
N MET A 1 -17.96 -1.18 -14.10
CA MET A 1 -17.99 -1.16 -12.63
C MET A 1 -19.35 -0.64 -12.18
N PRO A 2 -20.05 -1.31 -11.25
CA PRO A 2 -21.36 -0.88 -10.75
C PRO A 2 -21.36 0.54 -10.16
N SER A 3 -22.47 1.27 -10.27
CA SER A 3 -22.60 2.66 -9.76
C SER A 3 -22.32 2.77 -8.27
N LYS A 4 -22.78 1.79 -7.47
CA LYS A 4 -22.56 1.75 -6.02
C LYS A 4 -21.07 1.71 -5.63
N ASP A 5 -20.23 1.05 -6.43
CA ASP A 5 -18.78 1.04 -6.17
C ASP A 5 -18.14 2.40 -6.44
N ILE A 6 -18.64 3.11 -7.45
CA ILE A 6 -18.19 4.46 -7.80
C ILE A 6 -18.58 5.44 -6.70
N GLU A 7 -19.77 5.31 -6.13
CA GLU A 7 -20.22 6.10 -4.96
C GLU A 7 -19.31 5.87 -3.75
N ILE A 8 -18.97 4.61 -3.44
CA ILE A 8 -18.03 4.27 -2.35
C ILE A 8 -16.68 4.96 -2.58
N LEU A 9 -16.10 4.84 -3.77
CA LEU A 9 -14.82 5.47 -4.10
C LEU A 9 -14.87 7.00 -3.97
N SER A 10 -15.93 7.60 -4.53
CA SER A 10 -16.06 9.06 -4.56
C SER A 10 -16.25 9.64 -3.16
N LYS A 11 -16.86 8.87 -2.25
CA LYS A 11 -17.09 9.29 -0.87
C LYS A 11 -15.90 9.04 0.05
N HIS A 12 -15.17 7.94 -0.13
CA HIS A 12 -14.23 7.42 0.87
C HIS A 12 -12.77 7.34 0.40
N PHE A 13 -12.46 7.67 -0.85
CA PHE A 13 -11.12 7.46 -1.40
C PHE A 13 -10.54 8.73 -2.06
N PRO A 14 -9.92 9.65 -1.28
CA PRO A 14 -9.45 10.95 -1.76
C PRO A 14 -8.50 10.88 -2.96
N TYR A 15 -7.60 9.88 -3.00
CA TYR A 15 -6.70 9.67 -4.13
C TYR A 15 -7.46 9.54 -5.45
N TYR A 16 -8.54 8.75 -5.48
CA TYR A 16 -9.36 8.55 -6.67
C TYR A 16 -10.08 9.83 -7.10
N VAL A 17 -10.64 10.58 -6.14
CA VAL A 17 -11.35 11.83 -6.40
C VAL A 17 -10.45 12.87 -7.07
N LYS A 18 -9.16 12.91 -6.66
CA LYS A 18 -8.15 13.84 -7.19
C LYS A 18 -7.60 13.47 -8.57
N LEU A 19 -7.87 12.26 -9.07
CA LEU A 19 -7.46 11.86 -10.42
C LEU A 19 -8.23 12.65 -11.49
N SER A 20 -7.56 12.93 -12.61
CA SER A 20 -8.24 13.45 -13.82
C SER A 20 -9.32 12.48 -14.32
N PRO A 21 -10.35 12.93 -15.06
CA PRO A 21 -11.41 12.04 -15.56
C PRO A 21 -10.89 10.83 -16.37
N LYS A 22 -9.81 11.03 -17.14
CA LYS A 22 -9.11 9.96 -17.86
C LYS A 22 -8.51 8.95 -16.89
N ASN A 23 -7.80 9.42 -15.87
CA ASN A 23 -7.16 8.57 -14.86
C ASN A 23 -8.18 7.87 -13.96
N GLN A 24 -9.28 8.52 -13.60
CA GLN A 24 -10.39 7.87 -12.88
C GLN A 24 -10.99 6.71 -13.71
N LYS A 25 -11.16 6.90 -15.03
CA LYS A 25 -11.64 5.82 -15.91
C LYS A 25 -10.69 4.63 -15.90
N GLU A 26 -9.38 4.88 -15.95
CA GLU A 26 -8.37 3.83 -15.92
C GLU A 26 -8.30 3.13 -14.55
N PHE A 27 -8.31 3.90 -13.47
CA PHE A 27 -8.38 3.39 -12.09
C PHE A 27 -9.57 2.45 -11.91
N ARG A 28 -10.76 2.81 -12.40
CA ARG A 28 -11.96 1.95 -12.32
C ARG A 28 -11.80 0.63 -13.09
N LYS A 29 -11.07 0.61 -14.22
CA LYS A 29 -10.79 -0.64 -14.94
C LYS A 29 -9.86 -1.54 -14.16
N LYS A 30 -8.73 -1.00 -13.68
CA LYS A 30 -7.76 -1.71 -12.84
C LYS A 30 -8.44 -2.29 -11.59
N LEU A 31 -9.28 -1.47 -10.95
CA LEU A 31 -10.06 -1.88 -9.77
C LEU A 31 -11.05 -2.99 -10.06
N ALA A 32 -11.85 -2.88 -11.13
CA ALA A 32 -12.79 -3.93 -11.52
C ALA A 32 -12.06 -5.25 -11.84
N TYR A 33 -10.92 -5.16 -12.54
CA TYR A 33 -10.09 -6.33 -12.84
C TYR A 33 -9.52 -6.95 -11.56
N PHE A 34 -8.90 -6.15 -10.69
CA PHE A 34 -8.38 -6.61 -9.39
C PHE A 34 -9.47 -7.34 -8.60
N ILE A 35 -10.64 -6.72 -8.41
CA ILE A 35 -11.76 -7.36 -7.69
C ILE A 35 -12.15 -8.71 -8.31
N SER A 36 -12.15 -8.82 -9.64
CA SER A 36 -12.55 -10.05 -10.35
C SER A 36 -11.58 -11.22 -10.15
N ILE A 37 -10.30 -10.93 -9.88
CA ILE A 37 -9.25 -11.96 -9.75
C ILE A 37 -8.90 -12.28 -8.29
N LYS A 38 -9.48 -11.58 -7.30
CA LYS A 38 -9.22 -11.80 -5.87
C LYS A 38 -10.36 -12.52 -5.18
N LYS A 39 -10.01 -13.35 -4.21
CA LYS A 39 -10.94 -13.93 -3.24
C LYS A 39 -10.82 -13.23 -1.90
N PHE A 40 -11.90 -12.58 -1.47
CA PHE A 40 -12.02 -11.97 -0.15
C PHE A 40 -12.63 -12.96 0.83
N ILE A 41 -11.98 -13.18 1.97
CA ILE A 41 -12.32 -14.24 2.92
C ILE A 41 -12.51 -13.63 4.31
N PRO A 42 -13.71 -13.69 4.90
CA PRO A 42 -13.91 -13.17 6.24
C PRO A 42 -13.27 -14.12 7.28
N ARG A 43 -12.74 -13.53 8.35
CA ARG A 43 -12.10 -14.24 9.47
C ARG A 43 -12.44 -13.56 10.80
N GLY A 44 -12.10 -14.21 11.92
CA GLY A 44 -12.24 -13.62 13.25
C GLY A 44 -13.69 -13.30 13.65
N GLY A 45 -14.65 -14.15 13.26
CA GLY A 45 -16.07 -13.94 13.55
C GLY A 45 -16.79 -12.97 12.62
N LEU A 46 -16.12 -12.40 11.62
CA LEU A 46 -16.78 -11.64 10.56
C LEU A 46 -17.66 -12.58 9.71
N GLU A 47 -18.95 -12.25 9.57
CA GLU A 47 -19.90 -13.09 8.81
C GLU A 47 -19.64 -13.05 7.29
N SER A 48 -19.37 -11.85 6.77
CA SER A 48 -19.10 -11.63 5.36
C SER A 48 -18.19 -10.40 5.15
N VAL A 49 -17.44 -10.39 4.05
CA VAL A 49 -16.71 -9.20 3.61
C VAL A 49 -17.67 -8.34 2.80
N THR A 50 -17.99 -7.15 3.31
CA THR A 50 -18.97 -6.26 2.67
C THR A 50 -18.44 -5.69 1.34
N ARG A 51 -19.34 -5.15 0.52
CA ARG A 51 -18.91 -4.53 -0.75
C ARG A 51 -17.99 -3.33 -0.54
N GLU A 52 -18.23 -2.54 0.50
CA GLU A 52 -17.38 -1.40 0.88
C GLU A 52 -15.96 -1.86 1.22
N MET A 53 -15.81 -2.90 2.04
CA MET A 53 -14.52 -3.51 2.34
C MET A 53 -13.79 -3.93 1.07
N ILE A 54 -14.47 -4.67 0.17
CA ILE A 54 -13.89 -5.13 -1.10
C ILE A 54 -13.40 -3.94 -1.93
N VAL A 55 -14.23 -2.91 -2.09
CA VAL A 55 -13.90 -1.74 -2.92
C VAL A 55 -12.72 -0.97 -2.34
N LEU A 56 -12.73 -0.67 -1.04
CA LEU A 56 -11.69 0.15 -0.43
C LEU A 56 -10.34 -0.58 -0.34
N ILE A 57 -10.33 -1.86 0.06
CA ILE A 57 -9.10 -2.67 0.07
C ILE A 57 -8.50 -2.76 -1.34
N SER A 58 -9.36 -3.01 -2.34
CA SER A 58 -8.90 -3.10 -3.73
C SER A 58 -8.43 -1.75 -4.27
N ALA A 59 -9.08 -0.65 -3.88
CA ALA A 59 -8.67 0.70 -4.27
C ALA A 59 -7.28 1.04 -3.72
N THR A 60 -6.98 0.67 -2.48
CA THR A 60 -5.64 0.84 -1.90
C THR A 60 -4.58 0.02 -2.64
N ALA A 61 -4.87 -1.23 -2.99
CA ALA A 61 -3.95 -2.05 -3.81
C ALA A 61 -3.68 -1.39 -5.17
N VAL A 62 -4.75 -0.96 -5.87
CA VAL A 62 -4.64 -0.30 -7.17
C VAL A 62 -3.89 1.02 -7.06
N MET A 63 -4.10 1.82 -6.02
CA MET A 63 -3.37 3.06 -5.77
C MET A 63 -1.87 2.80 -5.61
N VAL A 64 -1.49 1.85 -4.76
CA VAL A 64 -0.07 1.51 -4.51
C VAL A 64 0.62 1.01 -5.80
N ALA A 65 -0.09 0.25 -6.63
CA ALA A 65 0.44 -0.27 -7.90
C ALA A 65 0.12 0.61 -9.13
N TYR A 66 -0.50 1.79 -8.97
CA TYR A 66 -1.14 2.51 -10.08
C TYR A 66 -0.17 2.86 -11.21
N GLY A 67 1.08 3.20 -10.87
CA GLY A 67 2.13 3.54 -11.82
C GLY A 67 2.61 2.37 -12.70
N PHE A 68 2.16 1.14 -12.43
CA PHE A 68 2.50 -0.05 -13.20
C PHE A 68 1.29 -0.54 -14.00
N ASP A 69 1.41 -0.53 -15.33
CA ASP A 69 0.30 -0.90 -16.21
C ASP A 69 -0.15 -2.35 -16.03
N SER A 70 0.80 -3.25 -15.83
CA SER A 70 0.61 -4.70 -15.82
C SER A 70 0.69 -5.35 -14.45
N VAL A 71 0.68 -4.61 -13.34
CA VAL A 71 0.78 -5.18 -11.98
C VAL A 71 -0.58 -5.19 -11.30
N ASN A 72 -1.04 -6.39 -10.91
CA ASN A 72 -2.34 -6.66 -10.32
C ASN A 72 -2.23 -7.62 -9.12
N PHE A 73 -1.03 -7.86 -8.62
CA PHE A 73 -0.71 -8.74 -7.50
C PHE A 73 -1.08 -10.21 -7.78
N LEU A 74 -0.80 -10.72 -8.99
CA LEU A 74 -1.30 -12.04 -9.45
C LEU A 74 -0.94 -13.21 -8.53
N HIS A 75 0.16 -13.11 -7.80
CA HIS A 75 0.54 -14.10 -6.80
C HIS A 75 -0.39 -14.10 -5.59
N PHE A 76 -0.78 -12.92 -5.11
CA PHE A 76 -1.67 -12.77 -3.95
C PHE A 76 -3.14 -12.87 -4.38
N LYS A 77 -3.66 -14.10 -4.38
CA LYS A 77 -5.04 -14.40 -4.82
C LYS A 77 -6.08 -14.27 -3.71
N LYS A 78 -5.66 -14.29 -2.45
CA LYS A 78 -6.55 -14.30 -1.28
C LYS A 78 -6.29 -13.09 -0.39
N ILE A 79 -7.37 -12.42 -0.01
CA ILE A 79 -7.34 -11.33 0.96
C ILE A 79 -8.21 -11.76 2.15
N LEU A 80 -7.58 -11.98 3.30
CA LEU A 80 -8.27 -12.32 4.54
C LEU A 80 -8.60 -11.02 5.28
N VAL A 81 -9.85 -10.86 5.67
CA VAL A 81 -10.33 -9.67 6.38
C VAL A 81 -10.78 -10.08 7.77
N TYR A 82 -10.12 -9.51 8.78
CA TYR A 82 -10.51 -9.60 10.19
C TYR A 82 -11.23 -8.32 10.60
N PRO A 83 -12.19 -8.38 11.54
CA PRO A 83 -12.86 -7.17 12.01
C PRO A 83 -11.90 -6.25 12.78
N ASP A 84 -10.98 -6.83 13.56
CA ASP A 84 -10.02 -6.13 14.41
C ASP A 84 -8.66 -6.86 14.45
N ASN A 85 -7.75 -6.42 15.32
CA ASN A 85 -6.50 -7.11 15.64
C ASN A 85 -6.75 -8.60 15.87
N TYR A 86 -5.89 -9.44 15.32
CA TYR A 86 -6.07 -10.90 15.39
C TYR A 86 -4.78 -11.58 15.82
N TYR A 87 -4.92 -12.73 16.48
CA TYR A 87 -3.79 -13.57 16.80
C TYR A 87 -3.41 -14.41 15.59
N SER A 88 -2.22 -14.19 15.02
CA SER A 88 -1.70 -15.05 13.95
C SER A 88 -1.12 -16.32 14.57
N THR A 89 -1.67 -17.47 14.21
CA THR A 89 -1.16 -18.78 14.65
C THR A 89 0.17 -19.14 13.99
N ILE A 90 0.53 -18.45 12.89
CA ILE A 90 1.79 -18.66 12.16
C ILE A 90 2.94 -18.01 12.93
N THR A 91 2.79 -16.75 13.32
CA THR A 91 3.85 -15.99 14.01
C THR A 91 3.73 -16.02 15.53
N LYS A 92 2.60 -16.52 16.07
CA LYS A 92 2.25 -16.53 17.49
C LYS A 92 2.18 -15.14 18.14
N GLN A 93 1.72 -14.12 17.39
CA GLN A 93 1.62 -12.74 17.86
C GLN A 93 0.30 -12.11 17.41
N TYR A 94 -0.11 -11.02 18.08
CA TYR A 94 -1.21 -10.19 17.60
C TYR A 94 -0.73 -9.32 16.43
N HIS A 95 -1.48 -9.35 15.35
CA HIS A 95 -1.21 -8.62 14.13
C HIS A 95 -2.36 -7.71 13.76
N LYS A 96 -1.99 -6.64 13.06
CA LYS A 96 -2.91 -5.74 12.36
C LYS A 96 -3.06 -6.14 10.89
N GLY A 97 -2.00 -6.65 10.29
CA GLY A 97 -1.97 -7.20 8.93
C GLY A 97 -0.77 -8.13 8.76
N GLU A 98 -0.76 -8.85 7.65
CA GLU A 98 0.33 -9.78 7.30
C GLU A 98 0.32 -10.06 5.79
N VAL A 99 1.48 -10.08 5.15
CA VAL A 99 1.64 -10.63 3.79
C VAL A 99 2.38 -11.95 3.83
N ASN A 100 1.73 -13.02 3.34
CA ASN A 100 2.29 -14.35 3.29
C ASN A 100 2.48 -14.82 1.84
N PRO A 101 3.69 -14.68 1.26
CA PRO A 101 3.95 -15.09 -0.13
C PRO A 101 3.93 -16.63 -0.29
N LYS A 102 4.23 -17.42 0.74
CA LYS A 102 4.15 -18.89 0.60
C LYS A 102 2.72 -19.35 0.33
N LEU A 103 1.73 -18.64 0.87
CA LEU A 103 0.31 -18.96 0.74
C LEU A 103 -0.43 -18.07 -0.29
N GLY A 104 0.24 -17.04 -0.83
CA GLY A 104 -0.39 -16.04 -1.70
C GLY A 104 -1.52 -15.28 -1.00
N ILE A 105 -1.32 -14.92 0.26
CA ILE A 105 -2.32 -14.27 1.14
C ILE A 105 -1.85 -12.87 1.55
N ILE A 106 -2.78 -11.92 1.52
CA ILE A 106 -2.70 -10.65 2.25
C ILE A 106 -3.76 -10.69 3.35
N VAL A 107 -3.41 -10.27 4.57
CA VAL A 107 -4.31 -10.21 5.72
C VAL A 107 -4.44 -8.77 6.16
N VAL A 108 -5.67 -8.33 6.42
CA VAL A 108 -5.96 -6.97 6.91
C VAL A 108 -6.97 -7.00 8.05
N SER A 109 -6.70 -6.20 9.08
CA SER A 109 -7.67 -5.80 10.09
C SER A 109 -8.49 -4.62 9.56
N TRP A 110 -9.81 -4.75 9.53
CA TRP A 110 -10.71 -3.74 9.01
C TRP A 110 -10.72 -2.46 9.85
N SER A 111 -10.75 -2.57 11.19
CA SER A 111 -10.70 -1.41 12.09
C SER A 111 -9.45 -0.55 11.83
N ASN A 112 -8.27 -1.16 11.74
CA ASN A 112 -7.01 -0.47 11.48
C ASN A 112 -6.92 0.04 10.02
N PHE A 113 -7.49 -0.68 9.06
CA PHE A 113 -7.55 -0.26 7.67
C PHE A 113 -8.39 1.03 7.51
N VAL A 114 -9.57 1.07 8.13
CA VAL A 114 -10.43 2.27 8.12
C VAL A 114 -9.79 3.41 8.91
N HIS A 115 -9.11 3.12 10.02
CA HIS A 115 -8.36 4.12 10.77
C HIS A 115 -7.32 4.82 9.87
N GLY A 116 -6.50 4.05 9.16
CA GLY A 116 -5.50 4.60 8.23
C GLY A 116 -6.14 5.42 7.10
N LEU A 117 -7.22 4.92 6.48
CA LEU A 117 -7.94 5.71 5.46
C LEU A 117 -8.52 7.03 5.99
N GLY A 118 -8.94 7.06 7.26
CA GLY A 118 -9.52 8.25 7.89
C GLY A 118 -8.51 9.28 8.40
N HIS A 119 -7.25 8.88 8.63
CA HIS A 119 -6.21 9.72 9.23
C HIS A 119 -5.00 9.88 8.31
N ALA A 120 -5.24 10.36 7.09
CA ALA A 120 -4.26 10.44 6.01
C ALA A 120 -3.04 11.39 6.23
N GLN A 121 -2.74 11.81 7.47
CA GLN A 121 -1.61 12.66 7.82
C GLN A 121 -0.79 12.16 9.02
N ASP A 122 -1.15 11.02 9.64
CA ASP A 122 -0.38 10.48 10.77
C ASP A 122 0.82 9.62 10.32
N GLY A 123 0.87 9.23 9.04
CA GLY A 123 1.92 8.36 8.48
C GLY A 123 1.76 6.90 8.92
N ILE A 124 0.55 6.47 9.27
CA ILE A 124 0.20 5.14 9.75
C ILE A 124 -1.03 4.63 8.98
N ASN A 125 -0.76 3.89 7.90
CA ASN A 125 -1.79 3.35 7.04
C ASN A 125 -1.59 1.86 6.78
N LEU A 126 -2.32 1.03 7.53
CA LEU A 126 -2.23 -0.42 7.39
C LEU A 126 -2.50 -0.88 5.94
N GLY A 127 -3.47 -0.27 5.27
CA GLY A 127 -3.81 -0.62 3.90
C GLY A 127 -2.62 -0.38 2.95
N ILE A 128 -2.01 0.79 3.01
CA ILE A 128 -0.82 1.10 2.19
C ILE A 128 0.35 0.18 2.59
N HIS A 129 0.56 -0.03 3.88
CA HIS A 129 1.66 -0.84 4.42
C HIS A 129 1.67 -2.26 3.86
N GLU A 130 0.55 -2.99 4.01
CA GLU A 130 0.45 -4.37 3.54
C GLU A 130 0.52 -4.46 2.01
N MET A 131 -0.05 -3.48 1.30
CA MET A 131 0.02 -3.45 -0.16
C MET A 131 1.43 -3.12 -0.66
N ALA A 132 2.21 -2.32 0.07
CA ALA A 132 3.61 -2.07 -0.23
C ALA A 132 4.46 -3.34 -0.02
N HIS A 133 4.24 -4.07 1.07
CA HIS A 133 4.86 -5.38 1.27
C HIS A 133 4.54 -6.34 0.12
N ALA A 134 3.26 -6.47 -0.23
CA ALA A 134 2.81 -7.31 -1.33
C ALA A 134 3.43 -6.88 -2.67
N LEU A 135 3.53 -5.57 -2.95
CA LEU A 135 4.09 -5.06 -4.20
C LEU A 135 5.58 -5.42 -4.33
N LYS A 136 6.35 -5.21 -3.26
CA LYS A 136 7.77 -5.59 -3.24
C LYS A 136 7.96 -7.09 -3.46
N LEU A 137 7.13 -7.91 -2.81
CA LEU A 137 7.21 -9.37 -2.95
C LEU A 137 6.78 -9.83 -4.35
N GLU A 138 5.73 -9.24 -4.91
CA GLU A 138 5.25 -9.53 -6.27
C GLU A 138 6.38 -9.34 -7.29
N ASN A 139 7.15 -8.25 -7.19
CA ASN A 139 8.31 -7.98 -8.06
C ASN A 139 9.35 -9.12 -8.09
N LEU A 140 9.42 -9.95 -7.02
CA LEU A 140 10.35 -11.06 -6.87
C LEU A 140 9.76 -12.42 -7.30
N ILE A 141 8.51 -12.46 -7.79
CA ILE A 141 7.81 -13.70 -8.15
C ILE A 141 7.84 -13.90 -9.66
N HIS A 142 8.77 -14.73 -10.14
CA HIS A 142 9.10 -14.80 -11.57
C HIS A 142 8.16 -15.67 -12.43
N TYR A 143 7.21 -16.39 -11.85
CA TYR A 143 6.40 -17.36 -12.60
C TYR A 143 5.06 -16.83 -13.13
N ASN A 144 4.66 -15.61 -12.76
CA ASN A 144 3.32 -15.07 -13.06
C ASN A 144 3.32 -13.82 -13.96
N ASN A 145 4.45 -13.51 -14.60
CA ASN A 145 4.65 -12.35 -15.49
C ASN A 145 4.51 -10.97 -14.82
N GLU A 146 4.45 -10.89 -13.49
CA GLU A 146 4.47 -9.63 -12.72
C GLU A 146 5.77 -9.52 -11.89
N SER A 147 6.93 -9.69 -12.54
CA SER A 147 8.24 -9.56 -11.87
C SER A 147 9.13 -8.53 -12.56
N ASN A 148 10.20 -8.13 -11.87
CA ASN A 148 11.23 -7.22 -12.39
C ASN A 148 10.67 -5.87 -12.92
N PHE A 149 9.55 -5.42 -12.38
CA PHE A 149 8.93 -4.13 -12.76
C PHE A 149 9.54 -2.94 -12.02
N PHE A 150 10.20 -3.17 -10.88
CA PHE A 150 11.07 -2.18 -10.24
C PHE A 150 12.39 -2.06 -11.00
N ASN A 151 12.79 -0.83 -11.31
CA ASN A 151 14.09 -0.56 -11.91
C ASN A 151 15.20 -0.92 -10.90
N PRO A 152 16.15 -1.82 -11.22
CA PRO A 152 17.16 -2.26 -10.26
C PRO A 152 18.06 -1.13 -9.74
N ARG A 153 18.36 -0.12 -10.56
CA ARG A 153 19.18 1.03 -10.15
C ARG A 153 18.42 1.94 -9.19
N THR A 154 17.15 2.22 -9.49
CA THR A 154 16.30 3.02 -8.60
C THR A 154 16.04 2.29 -7.27
N TRP A 155 15.82 0.97 -7.32
CA TRP A 155 15.71 0.15 -6.12
C TRP A 155 16.99 0.23 -5.28
N LYS A 156 18.16 0.08 -5.90
CA LYS A 156 19.44 0.20 -5.18
C LYS A 156 19.64 1.57 -4.54
N ALA A 157 19.31 2.65 -5.25
CA ALA A 157 19.34 4.01 -4.70
C ALA A 157 18.41 4.15 -3.48
N PHE A 158 17.20 3.56 -3.56
CA PHE A 158 16.29 3.52 -2.43
C PHE A 158 16.89 2.76 -1.24
N GLU A 159 17.49 1.59 -1.47
CA GLU A 159 18.12 0.80 -0.40
C GLU A 159 19.24 1.58 0.30
N ASP A 160 20.09 2.28 -0.46
CA ASP A 160 21.21 3.04 0.10
C ASP A 160 20.71 4.22 0.95
N LEU A 161 19.69 4.94 0.49
CA LEU A 161 19.05 6.02 1.26
C LEU A 161 18.29 5.48 2.48
N ALA A 162 17.57 4.38 2.34
CA ALA A 162 16.85 3.73 3.42
C ALA A 162 17.80 3.27 4.53
N ASN A 163 18.93 2.66 4.19
CA ASN A 163 19.92 2.22 5.17
C ASN A 163 20.57 3.39 5.93
N GLN A 164 20.78 4.53 5.26
CA GLN A 164 21.24 5.75 5.93
C GLN A 164 20.21 6.26 6.94
N GLU A 165 18.93 6.28 6.55
CA GLU A 165 17.85 6.73 7.42
C GLU A 165 17.62 5.79 8.61
N ILE A 166 17.66 4.48 8.37
CA ILE A 166 17.59 3.46 9.44
C ILE A 166 18.71 3.69 10.45
N ALA A 167 19.96 3.85 9.98
CA ALA A 167 21.11 4.09 10.84
C ALA A 167 21.04 5.42 11.60
N LEU A 168 20.39 6.45 11.03
CA LEU A 168 20.12 7.72 11.71
C LEU A 168 19.16 7.53 12.88
N ILE A 169 18.02 6.86 12.64
CA ILE A 169 16.98 6.62 13.65
C ILE A 169 17.53 5.72 14.78
N ASP A 170 18.27 4.66 14.44
CA ASP A 170 18.87 3.76 15.43
C ASP A 170 19.88 4.46 16.35
N LYS A 171 20.47 5.57 15.89
CA LYS A 171 21.35 6.45 16.69
C LYS A 171 20.59 7.53 17.47
N GLY A 172 19.26 7.51 17.44
CA GLY A 172 18.40 8.51 18.09
C GLY A 172 18.25 9.82 17.33
N GLY A 173 18.59 9.84 16.03
CA GLY A 173 18.38 11.01 15.17
C GLY A 173 16.90 11.24 14.84
N GLU A 174 16.54 12.50 14.59
CA GLU A 174 15.18 12.87 14.20
C GLU A 174 14.87 12.45 12.75
N SER A 175 13.73 11.78 12.58
CA SER A 175 13.22 11.35 11.27
C SER A 175 11.71 11.53 11.16
N ILE A 176 11.23 11.70 9.93
CA ILE A 176 9.81 11.66 9.60
C ILE A 176 9.23 10.24 9.73
N PHE A 177 10.07 9.21 9.63
CA PHE A 177 9.64 7.81 9.75
C PHE A 177 9.65 7.37 11.21
N ARG A 178 8.62 6.62 11.59
CA ARG A 178 8.49 6.02 12.93
C ARG A 178 9.54 4.95 13.20
N ASN A 179 9.91 4.74 14.46
CA ASN A 179 10.94 3.77 14.88
C ASN A 179 10.71 2.34 14.37
N SER A 180 9.45 1.90 14.19
CA SER A 180 9.20 0.55 13.66
C SER A 180 9.71 0.35 12.22
N ALA A 181 10.00 1.43 11.48
CA ALA A 181 10.64 1.36 10.17
C ALA A 181 12.07 0.79 10.23
N THR A 182 12.78 0.89 11.36
CA THR A 182 14.19 0.46 11.46
C THR A 182 14.37 -1.05 11.62
N ARG A 183 13.27 -1.80 11.81
CA ARG A 183 13.31 -3.25 11.99
C ARG A 183 14.05 -3.98 10.88
N ASN A 184 13.90 -3.53 9.63
CA ASN A 184 14.66 -3.94 8.46
C ASN A 184 14.20 -3.14 7.22
N LEU A 185 14.90 -3.33 6.09
CA LEU A 185 14.57 -2.70 4.80
C LEU A 185 13.15 -3.03 4.27
N HIS A 186 12.57 -4.19 4.61
CA HIS A 186 11.21 -4.53 4.19
C HIS A 186 10.16 -3.66 4.89
N GLU A 187 10.29 -3.52 6.21
CA GLU A 187 9.47 -2.62 7.04
C GLU A 187 9.67 -1.18 6.62
N PHE A 188 10.94 -0.76 6.46
CA PHE A 188 11.24 0.60 6.02
C PHE A 188 10.58 0.94 4.68
N PHE A 189 10.61 0.03 3.69
CA PHE A 189 9.92 0.26 2.42
C PHE A 189 8.43 0.51 2.62
N ALA A 190 7.73 -0.30 3.41
CA ALA A 190 6.30 -0.10 3.63
C ALA A 190 6.00 1.21 4.36
N VAL A 191 6.77 1.55 5.41
CA VAL A 191 6.63 2.84 6.11
C VAL A 191 6.92 4.02 5.17
N ALA A 192 7.93 3.91 4.32
CA ALA A 192 8.27 4.94 3.38
C ALA A 192 7.16 5.17 2.35
N VAL A 193 6.50 4.11 1.89
CA VAL A 193 5.35 4.20 0.98
C VAL A 193 4.11 4.77 1.68
N GLU A 194 3.87 4.47 2.96
CA GLU A 194 2.82 5.13 3.77
C GLU A 194 3.03 6.65 3.79
N VAL A 195 4.20 7.10 4.24
CA VAL A 195 4.54 8.53 4.33
C VAL A 195 4.53 9.19 2.94
N PHE A 196 4.93 8.46 1.89
CA PHE A 196 4.90 8.96 0.51
C PHE A 196 3.50 9.30 0.03
N PHE A 197 2.48 8.50 0.34
CA PHE A 197 1.11 8.79 -0.05
C PHE A 197 0.37 9.74 0.90
N GLU A 198 0.67 9.68 2.20
CA GLU A 198 -0.04 10.46 3.23
C GLU A 198 0.55 11.85 3.46
N ARG A 199 1.88 11.95 3.52
CA ARG A 199 2.61 13.17 3.87
C ARG A 199 3.66 13.53 2.80
N PRO A 200 3.30 13.56 1.51
CA PRO A 200 4.29 13.73 0.43
C PRO A 200 5.07 15.06 0.52
N ALA A 201 4.43 16.14 0.96
CA ALA A 201 5.07 17.45 1.10
C ALA A 201 6.13 17.45 2.22
N GLU A 202 5.79 16.88 3.37
CA GLU A 202 6.72 16.75 4.48
C GLU A 202 7.87 15.80 4.14
N LEU A 203 7.59 14.68 3.45
CA LEU A 203 8.63 13.77 2.99
C LEU A 203 9.62 14.47 2.04
N LYS A 204 9.10 15.23 1.06
CA LYS A 204 9.95 15.99 0.14
C LYS A 204 10.78 17.06 0.86
N SER A 205 10.20 17.72 1.86
CA SER A 205 10.90 18.74 2.66
C SER A 205 11.98 18.13 3.56
N ALA A 206 11.68 17.02 4.24
CA ALA A 206 12.57 16.41 5.22
C ALA A 206 13.64 15.52 4.57
N ARG A 207 13.28 14.79 3.51
CA ARG A 207 14.12 13.78 2.83
C ARG A 207 13.85 13.77 1.33
N LYS A 208 14.24 14.87 0.66
CA LYS A 208 14.03 15.08 -0.78
C LYS A 208 14.49 13.90 -1.65
N ASP A 209 15.68 13.36 -1.39
CA ASP A 209 16.23 12.26 -2.21
C ASP A 209 15.40 10.97 -2.08
N LEU A 210 14.87 10.67 -0.89
CA LEU A 210 13.95 9.56 -0.69
C LEU A 210 12.62 9.80 -1.42
N TYR A 211 12.07 11.02 -1.34
CA TYR A 211 10.86 11.38 -2.07
C TYR A 211 11.01 11.16 -3.59
N GLU A 212 12.05 11.73 -4.17
CA GLU A 212 12.31 11.66 -5.62
C GLU A 212 12.58 10.22 -6.07
N THR A 213 13.33 9.46 -5.26
CA THR A 213 13.58 8.04 -5.53
C THR A 213 12.30 7.22 -5.50
N LEU A 214 11.42 7.42 -4.51
CA LEU A 214 10.13 6.75 -4.43
C LEU A 214 9.20 7.13 -5.60
N ALA A 215 9.19 8.41 -5.99
CA ALA A 215 8.39 8.87 -7.12
C ALA A 215 8.80 8.17 -8.43
N VAL A 216 10.10 8.03 -8.67
CA VAL A 216 10.63 7.29 -9.82
C VAL A 216 10.35 5.79 -9.69
N LEU A 217 10.57 5.21 -8.50
CA LEU A 217 10.41 3.78 -8.24
C LEU A 217 8.96 3.33 -8.46
N LEU A 218 8.00 4.05 -7.87
CA LEU A 218 6.57 3.77 -7.93
C LEU A 218 5.90 4.35 -9.18
N ARG A 219 6.61 5.18 -9.96
CA ARG A 219 6.12 5.88 -11.16
C ARG A 219 4.88 6.74 -10.87
N GLN A 220 4.89 7.41 -9.72
CA GLN A 220 3.80 8.22 -9.22
C GLN A 220 4.35 9.47 -8.55
N ASP A 221 3.60 10.56 -8.58
CA ASP A 221 3.92 11.78 -7.84
C ASP A 221 2.65 12.23 -7.08
N PRO A 222 2.50 11.84 -5.81
CA PRO A 222 1.34 12.23 -5.01
C PRO A 222 1.20 13.74 -4.86
N LEU A 223 2.29 14.52 -4.85
CA LEU A 223 2.18 15.99 -4.75
C LEU A 223 1.36 16.59 -5.87
N VAL A 224 1.46 16.05 -7.09
CA VAL A 224 0.67 16.52 -8.24
C VAL A 224 -0.84 16.30 -8.03
N LEU A 225 -1.23 15.33 -7.20
CA LEU A 225 -2.64 15.08 -6.83
C LEU A 225 -3.13 16.01 -5.71
N PHE A 226 -2.21 16.56 -4.89
CA PHE A 226 -2.53 17.39 -3.73
C PHE A 226 -2.24 18.88 -3.91
N GLN A 227 -1.68 19.31 -5.05
CA GLN A 227 -1.60 20.71 -5.42
C GLN A 227 -3.01 21.23 -5.75
N GLU A 228 -3.54 22.11 -4.90
CA GLU A 228 -4.66 22.98 -5.26
C GLU A 228 -4.14 23.99 -6.30
N PHE A 229 -4.77 24.04 -7.47
CA PHE A 229 -4.56 25.11 -8.45
C PHE A 229 -5.44 26.31 -8.11
#